data_AF-A0A8J4TWU0-F1
#
_entry.id   AF-A0A8J4TWU0-F1
#
_cell.length_a   1.000
_cell.length_b   1.000
_cell.length_c   1.000
_cell.angle_alpha   90.00
_cell.angle_beta   90.00
_cell.angle_gamma   90.00
#
_symmetry.space_group_name_H-M   'P 1'
#
loop_
_entity.id
_entity.type
_entity.pdbx_description
1 polymer ?
#
loop_
_entity_poly.entity_id
_entity_poly.type
_entity_poly.pdbx_seq_one_letter_code
_entity_poly.pdbx_strand_id
1 'polypeptide(L)'
;MLCASAASARPKEWSEREAAAQAQHDIRAHRIKFYRYGGYASMPIGVPAQYFHIADRYPRADGGIGCIVYDRALRERQRKYSETYNKLMLSYLLRKR
;
A
#
# COMPACT_ATOMS: atom_id res chain seq x y z
N MET A 1 22.74 -2.18 16.82
CA MET A 1 21.76 -2.81 15.90
C MET A 1 20.49 -1.97 15.94
N LEU A 2 20.34 -0.99 15.06
CA LEU A 2 19.18 -0.09 15.07
C LEU A 2 18.03 -0.78 14.31
N CYS A 3 17.05 -1.31 15.07
CA CYS A 3 15.74 -1.65 14.54
C CYS A 3 15.03 -0.35 14.14
N ALA A 4 15.35 0.17 12.95
CA ALA A 4 14.53 1.18 12.30
C ALA A 4 13.26 0.47 11.84
N SER A 5 12.27 0.38 12.74
CA SER A 5 10.88 0.17 12.37
C SER A 5 10.56 1.27 11.36
N ALA A 6 10.56 0.92 10.07
CA ALA A 6 10.17 1.83 9.01
C ALA A 6 8.66 2.07 9.16
N ALA A 7 8.29 2.90 10.13
CA ALA A 7 6.98 3.50 10.23
C ALA A 7 6.79 4.22 8.90
N SER A 8 6.02 3.61 8.00
CA SER A 8 5.65 4.25 6.75
C SER A 8 4.94 5.53 7.16
N ALA A 9 5.57 6.68 6.89
CA ALA A 9 4.98 7.97 7.21
C ALA A 9 3.55 7.97 6.66
N ARG A 10 2.58 8.24 7.53
CA ARG A 10 1.18 8.35 7.11
C ARG A 10 1.12 9.42 6.02
N PRO A 11 0.38 9.17 4.92
CA PRO A 11 0.30 10.14 3.86
C PRO A 11 -0.27 11.46 4.39
N LYS A 12 0.23 12.59 3.88
CA LYS A 12 -0.29 13.92 4.21
C LYS A 12 -1.76 14.03 3.81
N GLU A 13 -2.12 13.42 2.68
CA GLU A 13 -3.49 13.34 2.18
C GLU A 13 -3.78 11.96 1.60
N TRP A 14 -4.99 11.47 1.86
CA TRP A 14 -5.52 10.27 1.22
C TRP A 14 -6.05 10.60 -0.19
N SER A 15 -5.15 10.91 -1.12
CA SER A 15 -5.48 11.19 -2.52
C SER A 15 -4.70 10.28 -3.48
N GLU A 16 -5.26 10.02 -4.66
CA GLU A 16 -4.59 9.21 -5.69
C GLU A 16 -3.31 9.88 -6.21
N ARG A 17 -3.26 11.22 -6.22
CA ARG A 17 -2.07 12.00 -6.57
C ARG A 17 -0.91 11.73 -5.62
N GLU A 18 -1.17 11.84 -4.31
CA GLU A 18 -0.16 11.55 -3.29
C GLU A 18 0.27 10.07 -3.35
N ALA A 19 -0.67 9.15 -3.57
CA ALA A 19 -0.36 7.73 -3.74
C ALA A 19 0.60 7.48 -4.92
N ALA A 20 0.36 8.13 -6.06
CA ALA A 20 1.24 8.03 -7.22
C ALA A 20 2.62 8.65 -6.97
N ALA A 21 2.67 9.82 -6.34
CA ALA A 21 3.93 10.48 -6.00
C ALA A 21 4.77 9.64 -5.02
N GLN A 22 4.12 9.09 -3.97
CA GLN A 22 4.79 8.19 -3.04
C GLN A 22 5.27 6.92 -3.73
N ALA A 23 4.45 6.32 -4.59
CA ALA A 23 4.83 5.10 -5.30
C ALA A 23 6.07 5.33 -6.17
N GLN A 24 6.12 6.44 -6.91
CA GLN A 24 7.28 6.80 -7.71
C GLN A 24 8.53 7.05 -6.85
N HIS A 25 8.39 7.76 -5.74
CA HIS A 25 9.48 7.98 -4.80
C HIS A 25 10.03 6.66 -4.26
N ASP A 26 9.14 5.78 -3.78
CA ASP A 26 9.52 4.51 -3.16
C ASP A 26 10.09 3.52 -4.20
N ILE A 27 9.61 3.53 -5.45
CA ILE A 27 10.23 2.78 -6.58
C ILE A 27 11.67 3.24 -6.80
N ARG A 28 11.92 4.55 -6.92
CA ARG A 28 13.26 5.11 -7.14
C ARG A 28 14.20 4.81 -5.97
N ALA A 29 13.69 4.78 -4.75
CA ALA A 29 14.44 4.46 -3.55
C ALA A 29 14.54 2.95 -3.27
N HIS A 30 13.99 2.09 -4.12
CA HIS A 30 13.88 0.64 -3.90
C HIS A 30 13.18 0.24 -2.58
N ARG A 31 12.27 1.07 -2.07
CA ARG A 31 11.51 0.87 -0.83
C ARG A 31 10.15 0.23 -1.09
N ILE A 32 10.17 -0.97 -1.66
CA ILE A 32 8.94 -1.67 -2.06
C ILE A 32 8.15 -2.14 -0.83
N LYS A 33 6.83 -1.88 -0.83
CA LYS A 33 5.87 -2.28 0.21
C LYS A 33 4.48 -2.42 -0.42
N PHE A 34 3.54 -3.06 0.29
CA PHE A 34 2.14 -3.13 -0.12
C PHE A 34 1.20 -2.74 1.01
N TYR A 35 0.25 -1.86 0.70
CA TYR A 35 -0.83 -1.48 1.61
C TYR A 35 -1.84 -2.63 1.75
N ARG A 36 -2.20 -2.97 2.99
CA ARG A 36 -3.17 -4.02 3.29
C ARG A 36 -4.35 -3.49 4.09
N TYR A 37 -5.48 -4.20 3.99
CA TYR A 37 -6.66 -3.98 4.83
C TYR A 37 -7.02 -5.25 5.57
N GLY A 38 -7.67 -5.11 6.72
CA GLY A 38 -8.11 -6.22 7.57
C GLY A 38 -7.14 -6.53 8.72
N GLY A 39 -7.68 -7.09 9.79
CA GLY A 39 -6.91 -7.53 10.96
C GLY A 39 -6.25 -8.89 10.71
N TYR A 40 -6.93 -9.97 11.08
CA TYR A 40 -6.39 -11.33 11.03
C TYR A 40 -6.11 -11.85 9.60
N ALA A 41 -6.95 -11.50 8.62
CA ALA A 41 -6.80 -11.87 7.21
C ALA A 41 -6.48 -10.64 6.35
N SER A 42 -5.25 -10.12 6.47
CA SER A 42 -4.86 -8.89 5.77
C SER A 42 -4.63 -9.15 4.27
N MET A 43 -5.45 -8.54 3.41
CA MET A 43 -5.29 -8.66 1.95
C MET A 43 -4.63 -7.40 1.36
N PRO A 44 -3.75 -7.53 0.35
CA PRO A 44 -3.21 -6.38 -0.35
C PRO A 44 -4.30 -5.68 -1.18
N ILE A 45 -4.54 -4.41 -0.86
CA ILE A 45 -5.66 -3.65 -1.44
C ILE A 45 -5.41 -3.45 -2.95
N GLY A 46 -6.38 -3.78 -3.80
CA GLY A 46 -6.31 -3.54 -5.25
C GLY A 46 -5.33 -4.42 -6.04
N VAL A 47 -4.71 -5.41 -5.39
CA VAL A 47 -3.87 -6.41 -6.06
C VAL A 47 -4.76 -7.57 -6.51
N PRO A 48 -4.66 -8.04 -7.76
CA PRO A 48 -5.38 -9.26 -8.19
C PRO A 48 -4.89 -10.49 -7.42
N ALA A 49 -5.81 -11.42 -7.08
CA ALA A 49 -5.52 -12.57 -6.22
C ALA A 49 -4.34 -13.42 -6.72
N GLN A 50 -4.21 -13.61 -8.03
CA GLN A 50 -3.10 -14.35 -8.65
C GLN A 50 -1.71 -13.75 -8.35
N TYR A 51 -1.63 -12.48 -7.93
CA TYR A 51 -0.39 -11.79 -7.58
C TYR A 51 -0.19 -11.60 -6.07
N PHE A 52 -1.04 -12.16 -5.21
CA PHE A 52 -0.88 -12.07 -3.75
C PHE A 52 0.49 -12.59 -3.30
N HIS A 53 0.94 -13.70 -3.88
CA HIS A 53 2.27 -14.26 -3.64
C HIS A 53 3.42 -13.26 -3.94
N ILE A 54 3.22 -12.30 -4.84
CA ILE A 54 4.20 -11.24 -5.09
C ILE A 54 4.19 -10.26 -3.93
N ALA A 55 3.01 -9.77 -3.55
CA ALA A 55 2.82 -8.78 -2.49
C ALA A 55 3.19 -9.33 -1.09
N ASP A 56 3.07 -10.64 -0.87
CA ASP A 56 3.44 -11.32 0.38
C ASP A 56 4.96 -11.33 0.65
N ARG A 57 5.79 -11.14 -0.38
CA ARG A 57 7.25 -11.12 -0.24
C ARG A 57 7.80 -9.77 0.23
N TYR A 58 6.94 -8.75 0.38
CA TYR A 58 7.36 -7.39 0.72
C TYR A 58 6.74 -6.91 2.04
N PRO A 59 7.36 -5.91 2.70
CA PRO A 59 6.81 -5.27 3.88
C PRO A 59 5.35 -4.83 3.71
N ARG A 60 4.58 -4.98 4.79
CA ARG A 60 3.18 -4.58 4.88
C ARG A 60 3.10 -3.14 5.36
N ALA A 61 2.29 -2.33 4.69
CA ALA A 61 1.88 -1.01 5.17
C ALA A 61 0.40 -1.04 5.53
N ASP A 62 0.03 -0.32 6.59
CA ASP A 62 -1.37 -0.18 6.99
C ASP A 62 -2.09 0.77 6.02
N GLY A 63 -3.13 0.28 5.33
CA GLY A 63 -3.96 1.08 4.44
C GLY A 63 -4.92 2.03 5.17
N GLY A 64 -4.95 2.00 6.52
CA GLY A 64 -5.86 2.80 7.35
C GLY A 64 -7.30 2.29 7.35
N ILE A 65 -7.57 1.16 6.68
CA ILE A 65 -8.88 0.53 6.57
C ILE A 65 -8.95 -0.59 7.63
N GLY A 66 -9.33 -0.20 8.84
CA GLY A 66 -9.61 -1.12 9.95
C GLY A 66 -11.03 -1.71 9.90
N CYS A 67 -11.33 -2.62 10.83
CA CYS A 67 -12.64 -3.28 10.97
C CYS A 67 -13.79 -2.28 11.17
N ILE A 68 -13.52 -1.14 11.83
CA ILE A 68 -14.51 -0.11 12.13
C ILE A 68 -13.99 1.23 11.61
N VAL A 69 -14.39 1.60 10.40
CA VAL A 69 -14.26 2.97 9.88
C VAL A 69 -15.68 3.43 9.59
N TYR A 70 -16.25 4.24 10.50
CA TYR A 70 -17.61 4.78 10.36
C TYR A 70 -17.68 5.88 9.29
N ASP A 71 -16.57 6.58 9.04
CA ASP A 71 -16.47 7.57 7.98
C ASP A 71 -16.25 6.87 6.62
N ARG A 72 -17.35 6.73 5.87
CA ARG A 72 -17.35 6.14 4.52
C ARG A 72 -16.46 6.91 3.54
N ALA A 73 -16.42 8.24 3.63
CA ALA A 73 -15.65 9.08 2.72
C ALA A 73 -14.14 8.96 2.98
N LEU A 74 -13.73 8.89 4.24
CA LEU A 74 -12.34 8.57 4.60
C LEU A 74 -11.95 7.15 4.14
N ARG A 75 -12.81 6.16 4.40
CA ARG A 75 -12.57 4.77 3.97
C ARG A 75 -12.37 4.68 2.45
N GLU A 76 -13.19 5.37 1.68
CA GLU A 76 -13.08 5.38 0.22
C GLU A 76 -11.75 6.02 -0.24
N ARG A 77 -11.38 7.15 0.36
CA ARG A 77 -10.10 7.83 0.07
C ARG A 77 -8.89 6.94 0.39
N GLN A 78 -8.90 6.29 1.55
CA GLN A 78 -7.86 5.34 1.97
C GLN A 78 -7.75 4.14 1.01
N ARG A 79 -8.90 3.61 0.57
CA ARG A 79 -8.96 2.53 -0.41
C ARG A 79 -8.35 2.98 -1.73
N LYS A 80 -8.85 4.07 -2.32
CA LYS A 80 -8.36 4.61 -3.60
C LYS A 80 -6.85 4.89 -3.56
N TYR A 81 -6.38 5.51 -2.47
CA TYR A 81 -4.95 5.71 -2.23
C TYR A 81 -4.17 4.39 -2.31
N SER A 82 -4.57 3.42 -1.50
CA SER A 82 -3.87 2.14 -1.37
C SER A 82 -3.89 1.34 -2.67
N GLU A 83 -5.02 1.34 -3.38
CA GLU A 83 -5.16 0.69 -4.69
C GLU A 83 -4.23 1.32 -5.72
N THR A 84 -4.21 2.64 -5.83
CA THR A 84 -3.35 3.36 -6.78
C THR A 84 -1.87 3.08 -6.50
N TYR A 85 -1.45 3.17 -5.24
CA TYR A 85 -0.08 2.86 -4.84
C TYR A 85 0.30 1.40 -5.18
N ASN A 86 -0.51 0.44 -4.75
CA ASN A 86 -0.22 -0.99 -4.93
C ASN A 86 -0.21 -1.41 -6.40
N LYS A 87 -1.10 -0.85 -7.24
CA LYS A 87 -1.11 -1.08 -8.69
C LYS A 87 0.21 -0.65 -9.31
N LEU A 88 0.70 0.55 -8.98
CA LEU A 88 1.97 1.05 -9.51
C LEU A 88 3.17 0.19 -9.06
N MET A 89 3.19 -0.23 -7.79
CA MET A 89 4.22 -1.15 -7.28
C MET A 89 4.19 -2.49 -8.02
N LEU A 90 3.01 -3.10 -8.16
CA LEU A 90 2.86 -4.37 -8.85
C LEU A 90 3.30 -4.25 -10.31
N SER A 91 2.86 -3.21 -11.03
CA SER A 91 3.27 -2.96 -12.41
C SER A 91 4.77 -2.75 -12.55
N TYR A 92 5.43 -2.09 -11.60
CA TYR A 92 6.90 -2.00 -11.57
C TYR A 92 7.55 -3.37 -11.39
N LEU A 93 7.09 -4.16 -10.43
CA LEU A 93 7.65 -5.48 -10.15
C LEU A 93 7.45 -6.48 -11.30
N LEU A 94 6.32 -6.42 -11.99
CA LEU A 94 6.05 -7.27 -13.14
C LEU A 94 6.90 -6.90 -14.36
N ARG A 95 7.27 -5.62 -14.53
CA ARG A 95 8.16 -5.17 -15.61
C ARG A 95 9.64 -5.44 -15.37
N LYS A 96 10.05 -5.60 -14.11
CA LYS A 96 11.45 -5.89 -13.73
C LYS A 96 11.80 -7.39 -13.86
N ARG A 97 10.80 -8.26 -13.91
CA ARG A 97 10.99 -9.70 -14.14
C ARG A 97 11.25 -9.97 -15.61
#